data_AF-A0A085VJJ8-F1
#
_entry.id   AF-A0A085VJJ8-F1
#
_cell.length_a   1.000
_cell.length_b   1.000
_cell.length_c   1.000
_cell.angle_alpha   90.00
_cell.angle_beta   90.00
_cell.angle_gamma   90.00
#
_symmetry.space_group_name_H-M   'P 1'
#
loop_
_entity.id
_entity.type
_entity.pdbx_description
1 polymer ?
#
loop_
_entity_poly.entity_id
_entity_poly.type
_entity_poly.pdbx_seq_one_letter_code
_entity_poly.pdbx_strand_id
1 'polypeptide(L)'
;MIGLRDSASGDVVWITVPAASLMLAVSEWEAIRSYMEEGLSALPPPMNEEYEEGTVAYFQLCRQAYRENHWYVTYLFGFILIQFCSGWTLPCHIAAWVERLQKTSFPKSVLDWSKPLPPEQWQKPSAELIEQSNAVRKSLRQGKSLFEHFKTQTKAEDAANA
;
A
#
# COMPACT_ATOMS: atom_id res chain seq x y z
N MET A 1 8.28 -5.32 19.90
CA MET A 1 8.45 -6.73 19.48
C MET A 1 7.09 -7.38 19.54
N ILE A 2 6.64 -8.01 18.45
CA ILE A 2 5.33 -8.66 18.34
C ILE A 2 5.56 -10.16 18.18
N GLY A 3 4.95 -10.97 19.03
CA GLY A 3 5.00 -12.43 18.93
C GLY A 3 3.83 -12.95 18.11
N LEU A 4 4.13 -13.70 17.05
CA LEU A 4 3.15 -14.42 16.24
C LEU A 4 3.28 -15.92 16.53
N ARG A 5 2.17 -16.59 16.78
CA ARG A 5 2.14 -18.04 16.94
C ARG A 5 1.68 -18.66 15.64
N ASP A 6 2.49 -19.55 15.09
CA ASP A 6 2.06 -20.36 13.95
C ASP A 6 1.00 -21.36 14.41
N SER A 7 -0.13 -21.39 13.71
CA SER A 7 -1.27 -22.25 14.04
C SER A 7 -1.01 -23.72 13.70
N ALA A 8 -0.10 -24.00 12.75
CA ALA A 8 0.23 -25.35 12.32
C ALA A 8 1.35 -26.00 13.14
N SER A 9 2.48 -25.30 13.35
CA SER A 9 3.63 -25.82 14.08
C SER A 9 3.60 -25.54 15.59
N GLY A 10 2.88 -24.52 16.03
CA GLY A 10 2.90 -24.05 17.42
C GLY A 10 4.14 -23.24 17.79
N ASP A 11 5.03 -22.96 16.83
CA ASP A 11 6.21 -22.14 17.04
C ASP A 11 5.84 -20.67 17.26
N VAL A 12 6.63 -19.99 18.09
CA VAL A 12 6.50 -18.54 18.33
C VAL A 12 7.57 -17.82 17.55
N VAL A 13 7.15 -17.04 16.56
CA VAL A 13 8.01 -16.18 15.76
C VAL A 13 7.92 -14.76 16.30
N TRP A 14 9.08 -14.10 16.44
CA TRP A 14 9.16 -12.73 16.94
C TRP A 14 9.46 -11.78 15.79
N ILE A 15 8.64 -10.75 15.65
CA ILE A 15 8.89 -9.63 14.75
C ILE A 15 9.37 -8.44 15.58
N THR A 16 10.54 -7.90 15.25
CA THR A 16 11.02 -6.64 15.78
C THR A 16 10.80 -5.57 14.74
N VAL A 17 9.81 -4.71 14.97
CA VAL A 17 9.58 -3.52 14.15
C VAL A 17 10.46 -2.39 14.71
N PRO A 18 11.43 -1.88 13.93
CA PRO A 18 12.23 -0.74 14.36
C PRO A 18 11.38 0.53 14.34
N ALA A 19 11.39 1.28 15.43
CA ALA A 19 10.77 2.60 15.52
C ALA A 19 11.84 3.68 15.68
N ALA A 20 11.68 4.81 14.99
CA ALA A 20 12.67 5.89 14.98
C ALA A 20 12.76 6.66 16.32
N SER A 21 11.72 6.57 17.16
CA SER A 21 11.73 7.13 18.51
C SER A 21 10.76 6.38 19.44
N LEU A 22 10.92 6.54 20.75
CA LEU A 22 9.99 6.00 21.74
C LEU A 22 8.57 6.53 21.52
N MET A 23 8.42 7.82 21.20
CA MET A 23 7.12 8.43 20.97
C MET A 23 6.38 7.77 19.79
N LEU A 24 7.10 7.51 18.70
CA LEU A 24 6.54 6.80 17.55
C LEU A 24 6.17 5.35 17.92
N ALA A 25 7.04 4.64 18.64
CA ALA A 25 6.76 3.28 19.12
C ALA A 25 5.49 3.22 20.00
N VAL A 26 5.31 4.19 20.89
CA VAL A 26 4.12 4.31 21.73
C VAL A 26 2.89 4.63 20.89
N SER A 27 2.99 5.54 19.91
CA SER A 27 1.85 5.85 19.03
C SER A 27 1.42 4.66 18.16
N GLU A 28 2.37 3.88 17.64
CA GLU A 28 2.07 2.66 16.88
C GLU A 28 1.39 1.62 17.76
N TRP A 29 1.88 1.45 18.99
CA TRP A 29 1.28 0.54 19.96
C TRP A 29 -0.15 0.94 20.33
N GLU A 30 -0.38 2.22 20.63
CA GLU A 30 -1.71 2.74 20.93
C GLU A 30 -2.67 2.59 19.75
N ALA A 31 -2.21 2.80 18.50
CA ALA A 31 -3.03 2.57 17.32
C ALA A 31 -3.45 1.10 17.17
N ILE A 32 -2.52 0.15 17.38
CA ILE A 32 -2.83 -1.29 17.36
C ILE A 32 -3.82 -1.64 18.46
N ARG A 33 -3.59 -1.15 19.68
CA ARG A 33 -4.45 -1.40 20.84
C ARG A 33 -5.87 -0.89 20.61
N SER A 34 -6.01 0.38 20.19
CA SER A 34 -7.30 0.98 19.86
C SER A 34 -8.02 0.23 18.75
N TYR A 35 -7.31 -0.21 17.70
CA TYR A 35 -7.90 -1.05 16.66
C TYR A 35 -8.40 -2.39 17.20
N MET A 36 -7.65 -3.04 18.10
CA MET A 36 -8.05 -4.32 18.68
C MET A 36 -9.24 -4.20 19.64
N GLU A 37 -9.36 -3.10 20.38
CA GLU A 37 -10.41 -2.89 21.38
C GLU A 37 -11.71 -2.34 20.76
N GLU A 38 -11.60 -1.39 19.84
CA GLU A 38 -12.73 -0.60 19.33
C GLU A 38 -12.98 -0.81 17.82
N GLY A 39 -12.10 -1.52 17.13
CA GLY A 39 -12.20 -1.79 15.69
C GLY A 39 -11.73 -0.63 14.82
N LEU A 40 -12.07 -0.69 13.52
CA LEU A 40 -11.58 0.27 12.51
C LEU A 40 -11.98 1.73 12.80
N SER A 41 -13.09 1.96 13.48
CA SER A 41 -13.59 3.30 13.80
C SER A 41 -12.72 4.09 14.78
N ALA A 42 -11.85 3.41 15.54
CA ALA A 42 -10.95 4.06 16.49
C ALA A 42 -9.64 4.52 15.88
N LEU A 43 -9.34 4.10 14.65
CA LEU A 43 -8.16 4.55 13.94
C LEU A 43 -8.41 5.96 13.36
N PRO A 44 -7.38 6.84 13.38
CA PRO A 44 -7.46 8.10 12.67
C PRO A 44 -7.70 7.83 11.17
N PRO A 45 -8.35 8.76 10.46
CA PRO A 45 -8.50 8.62 9.01
C PRO A 45 -7.12 8.49 8.35
N PRO A 46 -7.03 7.74 7.23
CA PRO A 46 -5.77 7.60 6.52
C PRO A 46 -5.22 8.98 6.17
N MET A 47 -3.90 9.12 6.29
CA MET A 47 -3.22 10.35 5.91
C MET A 47 -3.52 10.64 4.43
N ASN A 48 -3.86 11.89 4.13
CA ASN A 48 -4.10 12.31 2.75
C ASN A 48 -2.80 12.10 1.94
N GLU A 49 -2.91 11.56 0.73
CA GLU A 49 -1.80 11.33 -0.22
C GLU A 49 -0.95 12.59 -0.43
N GLU A 50 -1.54 13.78 -0.27
CA GLU A 50 -0.81 15.05 -0.30
C GLU A 50 0.37 15.08 0.70
N TYR A 51 0.24 14.43 1.86
CA TYR A 51 1.27 14.36 2.92
C TYR A 51 2.09 13.07 2.88
N GLU A 52 2.16 12.38 1.75
CA GLU A 52 3.05 11.22 1.60
C GLU A 52 4.54 11.64 1.68
N GLU A 53 5.39 10.74 2.17
CA GLU A 53 6.83 10.98 2.24
C GLU A 53 7.41 11.28 0.86
N GLY A 54 8.14 12.39 0.73
CA GLY A 54 8.70 12.85 -0.55
C GLY A 54 7.89 13.94 -1.24
N THR A 55 6.67 14.25 -0.77
CA THR A 55 5.92 15.41 -1.27
C THR A 55 6.40 16.72 -0.65
N VAL A 56 6.06 17.83 -1.31
CA VAL A 56 6.33 19.17 -0.78
C VAL A 56 5.50 19.46 0.47
N ALA A 57 4.25 18.97 0.55
CA ALA A 57 3.40 19.22 1.71
C ALA A 57 3.91 18.48 2.95
N TYR A 58 4.38 17.24 2.79
CA TYR A 58 5.07 16.52 3.87
C TYR A 58 6.33 17.28 4.34
N PHE A 59 7.13 17.82 3.42
CA PHE A 59 8.29 18.65 3.79
C PHE A 59 7.89 19.86 4.64
N GLN A 60 6.82 20.57 4.28
CA GLN A 60 6.35 21.72 5.07
C GLN A 60 5.81 21.29 6.44
N LEU A 61 5.11 20.15 6.51
CA LEU A 61 4.65 19.56 7.76
C LEU A 61 5.84 19.26 8.69
N CYS A 62 6.88 18.59 8.19
CA CYS A 62 8.11 18.32 8.95
C CYS A 62 8.79 19.62 9.41
N ARG A 63 8.85 20.64 8.54
CA ARG A 63 9.41 21.95 8.90
C ARG A 63 8.64 22.61 10.03
N GLN A 64 7.32 22.57 9.98
CA GLN A 64 6.45 23.13 11.01
C GLN A 64 6.66 22.38 12.33
N ALA A 65 6.57 21.05 12.31
CA ALA A 65 6.79 20.22 13.49
C ALA A 65 8.19 20.43 14.09
N TYR A 66 9.23 20.54 13.27
CA TYR A 66 10.59 20.80 13.76
C TYR A 66 10.68 22.19 14.42
N ARG A 67 10.07 23.21 13.82
CA ARG A 67 10.06 24.58 14.35
C ARG A 67 9.30 24.69 15.67
N GLU A 68 8.21 23.94 15.83
CA GLU A 68 7.42 23.92 17.07
C GLU A 68 8.16 23.21 18.22
N ASN A 69 8.92 22.17 17.90
CA ASN A 69 9.62 21.36 18.90
C ASN A 69 11.03 21.85 19.26
N HIS A 70 11.59 22.81 18.51
CA HIS A 70 12.97 23.26 18.71
C HIS A 70 13.08 24.78 18.85
N TRP A 71 13.94 25.21 19.76
CA TRP A 71 14.33 26.61 19.87
C TRP A 71 15.04 27.12 18.60
N TYR A 72 15.06 28.45 18.45
CA TYR A 72 15.45 29.12 17.21
C TYR A 72 16.83 28.72 16.65
N VAL A 73 17.84 28.56 17.51
CA VAL A 73 19.20 28.21 17.08
C VAL A 73 19.25 26.78 16.54
N THR A 74 18.63 25.80 17.21
CA THR A 74 18.56 24.43 16.68
C THR A 74 17.75 24.37 15.39
N TYR A 75 16.72 25.19 15.23
CA TYR A 75 16.02 25.30 13.95
C TYR A 75 16.91 25.84 12.84
N LEU A 76 17.70 26.90 13.11
CA LEU A 76 18.59 27.50 12.13
C LEU A 76 19.70 26.52 11.69
N PHE A 77 20.42 25.93 12.65
CA PHE A 77 21.56 25.07 12.32
C PHE A 77 21.15 23.62 12.00
N GLY A 78 20.10 23.10 12.63
CA GLY A 78 19.66 21.71 12.48
C GLY A 78 18.65 21.49 11.35
N PHE A 79 17.83 22.49 11.01
CA PHE A 79 16.89 22.36 9.90
C PHE A 79 17.31 23.24 8.72
N ILE A 80 17.42 24.55 8.89
CA ILE A 80 17.65 25.47 7.76
C ILE A 80 18.95 25.16 7.02
N LEU A 81 20.09 25.05 7.72
CA LEU A 81 21.38 24.78 7.07
C LEU A 81 21.41 23.42 6.36
N ILE A 82 20.92 22.37 7.02
CA ILE A 82 20.90 21.02 6.44
C ILE A 82 20.01 21.01 5.20
N GLN A 83 18.81 21.59 5.29
CA GLN A 83 17.89 21.62 4.16
C GLN A 83 18.36 22.54 3.03
N PHE A 84 19.11 23.60 3.33
CA PHE A 84 19.74 24.42 2.29
C PHE A 84 20.77 23.60 1.51
N CYS A 85 21.64 22.84 2.19
CA CYS A 85 22.64 21.98 1.56
C CYS A 85 22.03 20.78 0.80
N SER A 86 20.86 20.29 1.20
CA SER A 86 20.16 19.17 0.53
C SER A 86 19.31 19.59 -0.68
N GLY A 87 19.20 20.88 -0.98
CA GLY A 87 18.38 21.39 -2.08
C GLY A 87 16.92 21.67 -1.70
N TRP A 88 16.60 21.77 -0.42
CA TRP A 88 15.29 22.20 0.10
C TRP A 88 14.14 21.34 -0.44
N THR A 89 13.20 21.93 -1.19
CA THR A 89 12.07 21.24 -1.82
C THR A 89 12.38 20.74 -3.24
N LEU A 90 13.59 20.99 -3.77
CA LEU A 90 13.98 20.53 -5.11
C LEU A 90 13.92 19.01 -5.25
N PRO A 91 14.42 18.20 -4.29
CA PRO A 91 14.31 16.74 -4.39
C PRO A 91 12.86 16.27 -4.52
N CYS A 92 11.91 16.88 -3.80
CA CYS A 92 10.48 16.58 -3.90
C CYS A 92 9.94 16.85 -5.31
N HIS A 93 10.30 17.99 -5.91
CA HIS A 93 9.90 18.30 -7.28
C HIS A 93 10.52 17.37 -8.31
N ILE A 94 11.77 16.96 -8.10
CA ILE A 94 12.45 15.99 -8.96
C ILE A 94 11.78 14.63 -8.85
N ALA A 95 11.45 14.16 -7.65
CA ALA A 95 10.74 12.90 -7.44
C ALA A 95 9.38 12.91 -8.15
N ALA A 96 8.58 13.96 -7.92
CA ALA A 96 7.28 14.13 -8.59
C ALA A 96 7.41 14.24 -10.12
N TRP A 97 8.51 14.79 -10.63
CA TRP A 97 8.81 14.81 -12.05
C TRP A 97 9.18 13.42 -12.59
N VAL A 98 10.04 12.68 -11.88
CA VAL A 98 10.46 11.32 -12.24
C VAL A 98 9.28 10.36 -12.25
N GLU A 99 8.35 10.47 -11.30
CA GLU A 99 7.13 9.65 -11.28
C GLU A 99 6.20 9.92 -12.48
N ARG A 100 6.21 11.15 -12.98
CA ARG A 100 5.47 11.54 -14.19
C ARG A 100 6.16 11.10 -15.47
N LEU A 101 7.46 10.81 -15.44
CA LEU A 101 8.12 10.25 -16.60
C LEU A 101 7.49 8.89 -16.91
N GLN A 102 7.28 8.64 -18.19
CA GLN A 102 6.82 7.35 -18.65
C GLN A 102 7.80 6.29 -18.14
N LYS A 103 7.33 5.40 -17.27
CA LYS A 103 8.11 4.29 -16.75
C LYS A 103 8.77 3.61 -17.94
N THR A 104 10.10 3.63 -17.97
CA THR A 104 10.88 3.15 -19.11
C THR A 104 10.38 1.76 -19.48
N SER A 105 10.21 1.49 -20.78
CA SER A 105 9.79 0.17 -21.25
C SER A 105 10.58 -0.93 -20.55
N PHE A 106 9.90 -2.02 -20.20
CA PHE A 106 10.52 -3.15 -19.51
C PHE A 106 11.80 -3.60 -20.24
N PRO A 107 12.83 -4.07 -19.51
CA PRO A 107 14.06 -4.54 -20.14
C PRO A 107 13.74 -5.63 -21.17
N LYS A 108 14.56 -5.75 -22.22
CA LYS A 108 14.26 -6.66 -23.36
C LYS A 108 14.01 -8.11 -22.92
N SER A 109 14.75 -8.60 -21.93
CA SER A 109 14.50 -9.91 -21.32
C SER A 109 13.07 -10.02 -20.77
N VAL A 110 12.60 -8.94 -20.12
CA VAL A 110 11.26 -8.81 -19.58
C VAL A 110 10.20 -8.56 -20.67
N LEU A 111 10.57 -8.20 -21.89
CA LEU A 111 9.64 -8.19 -23.02
C LEU A 111 9.60 -9.55 -23.71
N ASP A 112 10.73 -10.26 -23.76
CA ASP A 112 10.85 -11.54 -24.44
C ASP A 112 10.16 -12.67 -23.69
N TRP A 113 10.32 -12.76 -22.36
CA TRP A 113 9.55 -13.71 -21.52
C TRP A 113 8.04 -13.38 -21.45
N SER A 114 7.64 -12.14 -21.77
CA SER A 114 6.24 -11.70 -21.71
C SER A 114 5.53 -11.84 -23.06
N LYS A 115 6.24 -12.26 -24.11
CA LYS A 115 5.60 -12.57 -25.39
C LYS A 115 4.60 -13.71 -25.15
N PRO A 116 3.41 -13.65 -25.77
CA PRO A 116 2.44 -14.72 -25.65
C PRO A 116 3.07 -16.03 -26.12
N LEU A 117 2.75 -17.12 -25.42
CA LEU A 117 3.16 -18.45 -25.82
C LEU A 117 2.62 -18.75 -27.23
N PRO A 118 3.33 -19.54 -28.05
CA PRO A 118 2.83 -19.99 -29.34
C PRO A 118 1.44 -20.64 -29.20
N PRO A 119 0.50 -20.43 -30.15
CA PRO A 119 -0.85 -21.00 -30.08
C PRO A 119 -0.89 -22.52 -29.94
N GLU A 120 0.15 -23.22 -30.41
CA GLU A 120 0.31 -24.67 -30.28
C GLU A 120 0.48 -25.13 -28.83
N GLN A 121 1.00 -24.27 -27.96
CA GLN A 121 1.18 -24.53 -26.53
C GLN A 121 -0.02 -24.07 -25.69
N TRP A 122 -1.05 -23.49 -26.30
CA TRP A 122 -2.23 -23.06 -25.57
C TRP A 122 -3.05 -24.27 -25.15
N GLN A 123 -3.25 -24.43 -23.84
CA GLN A 123 -4.24 -25.37 -23.34
C GLN A 123 -5.63 -24.88 -23.72
N LYS A 124 -6.45 -25.78 -24.27
CA LYS A 124 -7.86 -25.47 -24.53
C LYS A 124 -8.57 -25.30 -23.19
N PRO A 125 -9.34 -24.21 -23.00
CA PRO A 125 -10.08 -24.00 -21.77
C PRO A 125 -11.09 -25.14 -21.57
N SER A 126 -11.27 -25.57 -20.32
CA SER A 126 -12.28 -26.58 -19.97
C SER A 126 -13.69 -26.05 -20.23
N ALA A 127 -14.66 -26.95 -20.41
CA ALA A 127 -16.06 -26.59 -20.63
C ALA A 127 -16.62 -25.73 -19.47
N GLU A 128 -16.28 -26.08 -18.24
CA GLU A 128 -16.64 -25.34 -17.04
C GLU A 128 -16.08 -23.91 -17.05
N LEU A 129 -14.81 -23.73 -17.43
CA LEU A 129 -14.18 -22.41 -17.50
C LEU A 129 -14.84 -21.53 -18.57
N ILE A 130 -15.25 -22.11 -19.70
CA ILE A 130 -15.99 -21.39 -20.74
C ILE A 130 -17.33 -20.90 -20.22
N GLU A 131 -18.06 -21.74 -19.48
CA GLU A 131 -19.34 -21.39 -18.87
C GLU A 131 -19.20 -20.25 -17.85
N GLN A 132 -18.23 -20.37 -16.93
CA GLN A 132 -17.92 -19.31 -15.96
C GLN A 132 -17.51 -18.01 -16.65
N SER A 133 -16.67 -18.07 -17.69
CA SER A 133 -16.25 -16.89 -18.44
C SER A 133 -17.43 -16.20 -19.13
N ASN A 134 -18.40 -16.97 -19.64
CA ASN A 134 -19.64 -16.43 -20.21
C ASN A 134 -20.55 -15.81 -19.14
N ALA A 135 -20.66 -16.42 -17.96
CA ALA A 135 -21.40 -15.87 -16.82
C ALA A 135 -20.82 -14.52 -16.35
N VAL A 136 -19.50 -14.45 -16.19
CA VAL A 136 -18.77 -13.21 -15.87
C VAL A 136 -19.00 -12.15 -16.94
N ARG A 137 -18.84 -12.48 -18.22
CA ARG A 137 -19.08 -11.54 -19.33
C ARG A 137 -20.52 -11.01 -19.35
N LYS A 138 -21.51 -11.85 -19.04
CA LYS A 138 -22.91 -11.43 -18.94
C LYS A 138 -23.11 -10.42 -17.80
N SER A 139 -22.49 -10.67 -16.64
CA SER A 139 -22.49 -9.75 -15.49
C SER A 139 -21.82 -8.41 -15.81
N LEU A 140 -20.65 -8.43 -16.46
CA LEU A 140 -19.92 -7.23 -16.86
C LEU A 140 -20.73 -6.38 -17.86
N ARG A 141 -21.41 -7.02 -18.82
CA ARG A 141 -22.33 -6.34 -19.76
C ARG A 141 -23.52 -5.69 -19.05
N GLN A 142 -23.89 -6.17 -17.86
CA GLN A 142 -24.93 -5.58 -17.02
C GLN A 142 -24.41 -4.43 -16.13
N GLY A 143 -23.13 -4.05 -16.25
CA GLY A 143 -22.53 -2.97 -15.47
C GLY A 143 -22.10 -3.36 -14.05
N LYS A 144 -22.15 -4.65 -13.70
CA LYS A 144 -21.66 -5.14 -12.40
C LYS A 144 -20.15 -5.31 -12.42
N SER A 145 -19.48 -5.02 -11.31
CA SER A 145 -18.05 -5.29 -11.15
C SER A 145 -17.76 -6.79 -11.01
N LEU A 146 -16.52 -7.20 -11.23
CA LEU A 146 -16.07 -8.59 -10.99
C LEU A 146 -16.34 -9.02 -9.55
N PHE A 147 -16.07 -8.14 -8.58
CA PHE A 147 -16.26 -8.43 -7.16
C PHE A 147 -17.73 -8.66 -6.82
N GLU A 148 -18.64 -7.87 -7.39
CA GLU A 148 -20.08 -8.06 -7.20
C GLU A 148 -20.55 -9.39 -7.80
N HIS A 149 -20.04 -9.78 -8.97
CA HIS A 149 -20.37 -11.07 -9.58
C HIS A 149 -20.02 -12.24 -8.66
N PHE A 150 -18.77 -12.32 -8.19
CA PHE A 150 -18.33 -13.40 -7.33
C PHE A 150 -18.99 -13.36 -5.95
N LYS A 151 -19.23 -12.17 -5.39
CA LYS A 151 -19.98 -12.03 -4.13
C LYS A 151 -21.39 -12.59 -4.24
N THR A 152 -22.07 -12.36 -5.37
CA THR A 152 -23.40 -12.94 -5.61
C THR A 152 -23.36 -14.46 -5.83
N GLN A 153 -22.28 -14.98 -6.43
CA GLN A 153 -22.07 -16.40 -6.63
C GLN A 153 -21.82 -17.12 -5.29
N THR A 154 -20.89 -16.63 -4.46
CA THR A 154 -20.60 -17.20 -3.14
C THR A 154 -21.85 -17.21 -2.25
N LYS A 155 -22.61 -16.11 -2.24
CA LYS A 155 -23.87 -16.05 -1.49
C LYS A 155 -24.93 -17.05 -1.98
N ALA A 156 -24.95 -17.35 -3.28
CA ALA A 156 -25.86 -18.35 -3.85
C ALA A 156 -25.41 -19.78 -3.52
N GLU A 157 -24.11 -20.05 -3.52
CA GLU A 157 -23.52 -21.33 -3.13
C GLU A 157 -23.74 -21.61 -1.63
N ASP A 158 -23.54 -20.61 -0.77
CA ASP A 158 -23.81 -20.72 0.68
C ASP A 158 -25.28 -21.00 0.98
N ALA A 159 -26.20 -20.39 0.22
CA ALA A 159 -27.64 -20.61 0.35
C ALA A 159 -28.11 -21.97 -0.20
N ALA A 160 -27.35 -22.61 -1.09
CA ALA A 160 -27.66 -23.92 -1.66
C ALA A 160 -27.10 -25.08 -0.79
N ASN A 161 -26.10 -24.80 0.04
CA ASN A 161 -25.45 -25.76 0.94
C ASN A 161 -25.98 -25.70 2.39
N ALA A 162 -26.97 -24.83 2.67
CA ALA A 162 -27.65 -24.69 3.97
C ALA A 162 -29.02 -25.37 3.94
#